data_AF-A0A497U0D1-F1
#
_entry.id   AF-A0A497U0D1-F1
#
_cell.length_a   1.000
_cell.length_b   1.000
_cell.length_c   1.000
_cell.angle_alpha   90.00
_cell.angle_beta   90.00
_cell.angle_gamma   90.00
#
_symmetry.space_group_name_H-M   'P 1'
#
loop_
_entity.id
_entity.type
_entity.pdbx_description
1 polymer ?
#
loop_
_entity_poly.entity_id
_entity_poly.type
_entity_poly.pdbx_seq_one_letter_code
_entity_poly.pdbx_strand_id
1 'polypeptide(L)'
;MINTARDDVADIRSALSCIPATDRETWVQMGMAVKSKLGDTGFGIWDEWSSTAHNYSEKAARSVWRSIKAGSIGIGTLFYIAKQHGWRSGMQAPHPMPTKKPPAPQKFDTSKYVRKIWPIANLSDAIVAAHPYSRNQDVTWAGGARRGGASGRVIGQNADCIIVPIRDLRTWEVMAVQAINTDGAKQTFGPLKGHGFVCGNTLDGSIPWFIVEGWADAVSTFQTFNGNVCVFASCGLSVMDALAERVIEIYAPDDLKLVEDAK
;
A
#
# COMPACT_ATOMS: atom_id res chain seq x y z
N MET A 1 18.36 -17.55 -42.89
CA MET A 1 18.11 -18.10 -41.54
C MET A 1 16.92 -17.34 -40.98
N ILE A 2 15.81 -18.03 -40.74
CA ILE A 2 14.49 -17.41 -40.49
C ILE A 2 14.41 -17.01 -39.02
N ASN A 3 13.99 -15.77 -38.77
CA ASN A 3 13.97 -15.09 -37.48
C ASN A 3 12.71 -15.44 -36.66
N THR A 4 12.51 -16.73 -36.38
CA THR A 4 11.29 -17.31 -35.79
C THR A 4 10.83 -16.66 -34.48
N ALA A 5 11.76 -16.20 -33.62
CA ALA A 5 11.39 -15.60 -32.33
C ALA A 5 10.77 -14.20 -32.46
N ARG A 6 11.15 -13.41 -33.48
CA ARG A 6 10.58 -12.08 -33.72
C ARG A 6 9.19 -12.18 -34.37
N ASP A 7 9.03 -13.18 -35.23
CA ASP A 7 7.76 -13.49 -35.89
C ASP A 7 6.73 -13.99 -34.84
N ASP A 8 7.16 -14.83 -33.88
CA ASP A 8 6.32 -15.29 -32.77
C ASP A 8 5.73 -14.12 -31.94
N VAL A 9 6.53 -13.11 -31.58
CA VAL A 9 6.05 -11.97 -30.77
C VAL A 9 5.08 -11.09 -31.55
N ALA A 10 5.33 -10.88 -32.84
CA ALA A 10 4.44 -10.10 -33.71
C ALA A 10 3.08 -10.80 -33.88
N ASP A 11 3.09 -12.12 -34.08
CA ASP A 11 1.88 -12.93 -34.20
C ASP A 11 1.09 -13.00 -32.88
N ILE A 12 1.76 -13.07 -31.74
CA ILE A 12 1.11 -13.03 -30.42
C ILE A 12 0.38 -11.69 -30.21
N ARG A 13 1.04 -10.57 -30.53
CA ARG A 13 0.42 -9.23 -30.44
C ARG A 13 -0.78 -9.10 -31.37
N SER A 14 -0.65 -9.53 -32.64
CA SER A 14 -1.74 -9.43 -33.59
C SER A 14 -2.91 -10.33 -33.21
N ALA A 15 -2.65 -11.54 -32.71
CA ALA A 15 -3.67 -12.44 -32.21
C ALA A 15 -4.45 -11.86 -31.02
N LEU A 16 -3.75 -11.31 -30.03
CA LEU A 16 -4.37 -10.65 -28.87
C LEU A 16 -5.25 -9.48 -29.32
N SER A 17 -4.82 -8.68 -30.30
CA SER A 17 -5.57 -7.49 -30.76
C SER A 17 -6.96 -7.79 -31.32
N CYS A 18 -7.24 -9.03 -31.75
CA CYS A 18 -8.56 -9.45 -32.21
C CYS A 18 -9.52 -9.83 -31.06
N ILE A 19 -9.00 -10.10 -29.86
CA ILE A 19 -9.76 -10.64 -28.72
C ILE A 19 -10.13 -9.50 -27.76
N PRO A 20 -11.40 -9.34 -27.35
CA PRO A 20 -11.78 -8.39 -26.31
C PRO A 20 -11.17 -8.75 -24.94
N ALA A 21 -10.54 -7.78 -24.28
CA ALA A 21 -9.91 -7.97 -22.97
C ALA A 21 -10.87 -7.86 -21.75
N THR A 22 -12.18 -7.79 -21.99
CA THR A 22 -13.18 -7.48 -20.95
C THR A 22 -13.65 -8.69 -20.14
N ASP A 23 -13.63 -9.90 -20.73
CA ASP A 23 -14.06 -11.13 -20.07
C ASP A 23 -12.96 -11.68 -19.16
N ARG A 24 -13.29 -11.91 -17.89
CA ARG A 24 -12.30 -12.26 -16.84
C ARG A 24 -11.65 -13.61 -17.09
N GLU A 25 -12.40 -14.59 -17.57
CA GLU A 25 -11.90 -15.94 -17.82
C GLU A 25 -10.94 -15.94 -19.02
N THR A 26 -11.40 -15.41 -20.14
CA THR A 26 -10.60 -15.20 -21.36
C THR A 26 -9.33 -14.42 -21.04
N TRP A 27 -9.43 -13.35 -20.26
CA TRP A 27 -8.31 -12.52 -19.85
C TRP A 27 -7.21 -13.30 -19.11
N VAL A 28 -7.57 -14.22 -18.21
CA VAL A 28 -6.60 -15.12 -17.55
C VAL A 28 -6.02 -16.13 -18.52
N GLN A 29 -6.86 -16.75 -19.33
CA GLN A 29 -6.42 -17.77 -20.28
C GLN A 29 -5.41 -17.18 -21.27
N MET A 30 -5.60 -15.94 -21.73
CA MET A 30 -4.64 -15.23 -22.57
C MET A 30 -3.32 -14.96 -21.83
N GLY A 31 -3.39 -14.61 -20.55
CA GLY A 31 -2.19 -14.46 -19.71
C GLY A 31 -1.41 -15.77 -19.59
N MET A 32 -2.12 -16.88 -19.36
CA MET A 32 -1.54 -18.23 -19.30
C MET A 32 -0.89 -18.62 -20.63
N ALA A 33 -1.61 -18.43 -21.74
CA ALA A 33 -1.13 -18.74 -23.08
C ALA A 33 0.14 -17.94 -23.43
N VAL A 34 0.15 -16.63 -23.19
CA VAL A 34 1.33 -15.78 -23.43
C VAL A 34 2.51 -16.19 -22.55
N LYS A 35 2.29 -16.38 -21.25
CA LYS A 35 3.35 -16.77 -20.30
C LYS A 35 3.93 -18.15 -20.62
N SER A 36 3.13 -19.07 -21.17
CA SER A 36 3.60 -20.40 -21.58
C SER A 36 4.69 -20.36 -22.65
N LYS A 37 4.67 -19.35 -23.53
CA LYS A 37 5.60 -19.21 -24.67
C LYS A 37 6.72 -18.21 -24.39
N LEU A 38 6.42 -17.11 -23.70
CA LEU A 38 7.35 -15.99 -23.50
C LEU A 38 7.90 -15.89 -22.07
N GLY A 39 7.43 -16.74 -21.15
CA GLY A 39 7.76 -16.62 -19.73
C GLY A 39 7.41 -15.23 -19.18
N ASP A 40 8.17 -14.76 -18.21
CA ASP A 40 7.92 -13.45 -17.58
C ASP A 40 8.10 -12.26 -18.53
N THR A 41 8.86 -12.42 -19.62
CA THR A 41 9.01 -11.36 -20.63
C THR A 41 7.73 -11.08 -21.41
N GLY A 42 6.76 -12.00 -21.36
CA GLY A 42 5.44 -11.84 -21.97
C GLY A 42 4.51 -10.85 -21.28
N PHE A 43 4.81 -10.41 -20.04
CA PHE A 43 3.93 -9.54 -19.26
C PHE A 43 3.59 -8.25 -20.02
N GLY A 44 4.59 -7.60 -20.63
CA GLY A 44 4.38 -6.33 -21.31
C GLY A 44 3.37 -6.42 -22.47
N ILE A 45 3.38 -7.52 -23.22
CA ILE A 45 2.47 -7.75 -24.35
C ILE A 45 1.04 -8.01 -23.86
N TRP A 46 0.90 -8.86 -22.84
CA TRP A 46 -0.41 -9.15 -22.27
C TRP A 46 -1.00 -7.96 -21.54
N ASP A 47 -0.19 -7.18 -20.81
CA ASP A 47 -0.60 -5.98 -20.09
C ASP A 47 -1.05 -4.86 -21.04
N GLU A 48 -0.32 -4.66 -22.14
CA GLU A 48 -0.69 -3.74 -23.21
C GLU A 48 -2.09 -4.06 -23.75
N TRP A 49 -2.33 -5.32 -24.13
CA TRP A 49 -3.65 -5.78 -24.55
C TRP A 49 -4.72 -5.65 -23.44
N SER A 50 -4.38 -6.03 -22.21
CA SER A 50 -5.27 -5.95 -21.05
C SER A 50 -5.75 -4.52 -20.79
N SER A 51 -4.89 -3.52 -21.01
CA SER A 51 -5.19 -2.11 -20.79
C SER A 51 -6.26 -1.53 -21.71
N THR A 52 -6.64 -2.27 -22.77
CA THR A 52 -7.73 -1.87 -23.67
C THR A 52 -9.13 -2.02 -23.05
N ALA A 53 -9.27 -2.81 -21.98
CA ALA A 53 -10.53 -3.01 -21.29
C ALA A 53 -10.88 -1.83 -20.37
N HIS A 54 -12.14 -1.38 -20.40
CA HIS A 54 -12.63 -0.26 -19.56
C HIS A 54 -12.56 -0.54 -18.05
N ASN A 55 -12.52 -1.81 -17.65
CA ASN A 55 -12.44 -2.28 -16.27
C ASN A 55 -11.02 -2.70 -15.86
N TYR A 56 -9.99 -2.32 -16.63
CA TYR A 56 -8.60 -2.69 -16.36
C TYR A 56 -8.08 -2.09 -15.04
N SER A 57 -7.25 -2.88 -14.34
CA SER A 57 -6.52 -2.47 -13.14
C SER A 57 -5.10 -3.00 -13.19
N GLU A 58 -4.11 -2.11 -13.24
CA GLU A 58 -2.68 -2.49 -13.27
C GLU A 58 -2.30 -3.36 -12.06
N LYS A 59 -2.83 -3.03 -10.87
CA LYS A 59 -2.59 -3.83 -9.66
C LYS A 59 -3.13 -5.25 -9.82
N ALA A 60 -4.35 -5.39 -10.38
CA ALA A 60 -4.94 -6.69 -10.62
C ALA A 60 -4.16 -7.48 -11.69
N ALA A 61 -3.75 -6.83 -12.78
CA ALA A 61 -2.93 -7.42 -13.84
C ALA A 61 -1.62 -7.98 -13.28
N ARG A 62 -0.86 -7.19 -12.50
CA ARG A 62 0.37 -7.65 -11.85
C ARG A 62 0.14 -8.80 -10.88
N SER A 63 -0.93 -8.74 -10.08
CA SER A 63 -1.26 -9.79 -9.12
C SER A 63 -1.58 -11.12 -9.83
N VAL A 64 -2.44 -11.07 -10.85
CA VAL A 64 -2.82 -12.25 -11.63
C VAL A 64 -1.64 -12.79 -12.43
N TRP A 65 -0.82 -11.94 -13.03
CA TRP A 65 0.37 -12.40 -13.75
C TRP A 65 1.31 -13.23 -12.86
N ARG A 66 1.50 -12.79 -11.61
CA ARG A 66 2.31 -13.51 -10.62
C ARG A 66 1.66 -14.82 -10.18
N SER A 67 0.33 -14.90 -10.12
CA SER A 67 -0.37 -16.11 -9.72
C SER A 67 -0.47 -17.18 -10.82
N ILE A 68 -0.29 -16.79 -12.09
CA ILE A 68 -0.25 -17.74 -13.21
C ILE A 68 0.95 -18.66 -13.07
N LYS A 69 0.65 -19.95 -12.90
CA LYS A 69 1.61 -21.06 -12.90
C LYS A 69 1.68 -21.69 -14.29
N ALA A 70 2.78 -22.39 -14.57
CA ALA A 70 2.85 -23.28 -15.74
C ALA A 70 1.73 -24.32 -15.65
N GLY A 71 1.02 -24.55 -16.76
CA GLY A 71 -0.18 -25.37 -16.80
C GLY A 71 -0.55 -25.82 -18.21
N SER A 72 -1.75 -26.38 -18.36
CA SER A 72 -2.23 -27.00 -19.62
C SER A 72 -2.57 -26.02 -20.74
N ILE A 73 -2.71 -24.72 -20.45
CA ILE A 73 -3.02 -23.70 -21.45
C ILE A 73 -1.74 -23.20 -22.11
N GLY A 74 -1.52 -23.63 -23.34
CA GLY A 74 -0.39 -23.22 -24.18
C GLY A 74 -0.76 -22.09 -25.16
N ILE A 75 0.24 -21.58 -25.87
CA ILE A 75 0.05 -20.51 -26.87
C ILE A 75 -0.93 -20.86 -27.99
N GLY A 76 -1.13 -22.16 -28.28
CA GLY A 76 -2.14 -22.63 -29.23
C GLY A 76 -3.56 -22.17 -28.88
N THR A 77 -3.88 -22.02 -27.60
CA THR A 77 -5.20 -21.52 -27.14
C THR A 77 -5.42 -20.06 -27.57
N LEU A 78 -4.39 -19.21 -27.44
CA LEU A 78 -4.46 -17.82 -27.92
C LEU A 78 -4.79 -17.78 -29.40
N PHE A 79 -4.07 -18.53 -30.24
CA PHE A 79 -4.30 -18.55 -31.67
C PHE A 79 -5.65 -19.16 -32.05
N TYR A 80 -6.12 -20.17 -31.32
CA TYR A 80 -7.44 -20.75 -31.53
C TYR A 80 -8.55 -19.72 -31.29
N ILE A 81 -8.53 -19.04 -30.13
CA ILE A 81 -9.52 -18.01 -29.78
C ILE A 81 -9.40 -16.81 -30.74
N ALA A 82 -8.19 -16.36 -31.05
CA ALA A 82 -7.98 -15.27 -32.01
C ALA A 82 -8.59 -15.58 -33.38
N LYS A 83 -8.46 -16.82 -33.88
CA LYS A 83 -9.10 -17.26 -35.14
C LYS A 83 -10.62 -17.20 -35.08
N GLN A 84 -11.23 -17.54 -33.93
CA GLN A 84 -12.67 -17.38 -33.71
C GLN A 84 -13.09 -15.90 -33.77
N HIS A 85 -12.19 -14.99 -33.38
CA HIS A 85 -12.32 -13.55 -33.52
C HIS A 85 -11.83 -12.99 -34.87
N GLY A 86 -11.60 -13.84 -35.88
CA GLY A 86 -11.29 -13.42 -37.24
C GLY A 86 -9.80 -13.22 -37.55
N TRP A 87 -8.89 -13.55 -36.63
CA TRP A 87 -7.44 -13.45 -36.86
C TRP A 87 -6.97 -14.42 -37.96
N ARG A 88 -6.01 -13.96 -38.77
CA ARG A 88 -5.30 -14.77 -39.78
C ARG A 88 -3.80 -14.58 -39.63
N SER A 89 -3.03 -15.65 -39.82
CA SER A 89 -1.57 -15.59 -39.78
C SER A 89 -1.04 -14.60 -40.84
N GLY A 90 -0.07 -13.77 -40.45
CA GLY A 90 0.41 -12.67 -41.27
C GLY A 90 -0.39 -11.36 -41.14
N MET A 91 -1.46 -11.32 -40.34
CA MET A 91 -2.06 -10.04 -39.94
C MET A 91 -1.06 -9.26 -39.10
N GLN A 92 -0.75 -8.04 -39.55
CA GLN A 92 -0.04 -7.08 -38.71
C GLN A 92 -0.99 -6.58 -37.65
N ALA A 93 -0.52 -6.55 -36.39
CA ALA A 93 -1.25 -5.86 -35.35
C ALA A 93 -1.46 -4.39 -35.79
N PRO A 94 -2.61 -3.76 -35.46
CA PRO A 94 -2.73 -2.31 -35.52
C PRO A 94 -1.51 -1.67 -34.84
N HIS A 95 -1.05 -0.54 -35.36
CA HIS A 95 0.09 0.17 -34.77
C HIS A 95 -0.17 0.33 -33.27
N PRO A 96 0.83 0.09 -32.40
CA PRO A 96 0.63 0.14 -30.95
C PRO A 96 -0.08 1.44 -30.61
N MET A 97 -1.32 1.32 -30.14
CA MET A 97 -2.08 2.48 -29.73
C MET A 97 -1.28 3.14 -28.61
N PRO A 98 -1.09 4.47 -28.64
CA PRO A 98 -0.38 5.14 -27.57
C PRO A 98 -1.05 4.76 -26.26
N THR A 99 -0.31 4.06 -25.41
CA THR A 99 -0.77 3.59 -24.11
C THR A 99 -1.34 4.79 -23.37
N LYS A 100 -2.67 4.92 -23.29
CA LYS A 100 -3.27 5.72 -22.22
C LYS A 100 -2.97 4.93 -20.96
N LYS A 101 -1.79 5.17 -20.35
CA LYS A 101 -1.58 4.82 -18.95
C LYS A 101 -2.85 5.30 -18.24
N PRO A 102 -3.63 4.42 -17.61
CA PRO A 102 -4.70 4.87 -16.74
C PRO A 102 -4.10 5.95 -15.85
N PRO A 103 -4.74 7.13 -15.73
CA PRO A 103 -4.19 8.19 -14.90
C PRO A 103 -3.85 7.56 -13.55
N ALA A 104 -2.58 7.71 -13.13
CA ALA A 104 -2.14 7.17 -11.86
C ALA A 104 -3.20 7.56 -10.81
N PRO A 105 -3.68 6.63 -9.96
CA PRO A 105 -4.75 6.93 -9.02
C PRO A 105 -4.40 8.24 -8.31
N GLN A 106 -5.25 9.26 -8.51
CA GLN A 106 -5.01 10.58 -7.94
C GLN A 106 -4.91 10.38 -6.43
N LYS A 107 -3.69 10.50 -5.90
CA LYS A 107 -3.46 10.57 -4.46
C LYS A 107 -4.08 11.89 -4.03
N PHE A 108 -5.31 11.83 -3.51
CA PHE A 108 -5.93 12.99 -2.90
C PHE A 108 -5.06 13.42 -1.72
N ASP A 109 -4.59 14.66 -1.77
CA ASP A 109 -3.90 15.26 -0.64
C ASP A 109 -4.89 15.41 0.52
N THR A 110 -4.74 14.54 1.52
CA THR A 110 -5.57 14.49 2.71
C THR A 110 -5.05 15.41 3.81
N SER A 111 -4.01 16.22 3.57
CA SER A 111 -3.45 17.14 4.56
C SER A 111 -4.46 18.19 5.04
N LYS A 112 -5.38 18.64 4.17
CA LYS A 112 -6.50 19.51 4.57
C LYS A 112 -7.43 18.82 5.57
N TYR A 113 -7.64 17.52 5.40
CA TYR A 113 -8.47 16.73 6.29
C TYR A 113 -7.81 16.56 7.67
N VAL A 114 -6.49 16.33 7.71
CA VAL A 114 -5.68 16.30 8.94
C VAL A 114 -5.85 17.60 9.74
N ARG A 115 -5.67 18.75 9.08
CA ARG A 115 -5.83 20.09 9.69
C ARG A 115 -7.24 20.35 10.23
N LYS A 116 -8.26 19.66 9.70
CA LYS A 116 -9.64 19.76 10.18
C LYS A 116 -9.88 18.91 11.42
N ILE A 117 -9.48 17.64 11.41
CA ILE A 117 -9.87 16.69 12.46
C ILE A 117 -8.95 16.72 13.68
N TRP A 118 -7.66 16.96 13.51
CA TRP A 118 -6.70 16.92 14.61
C TRP A 118 -6.99 17.97 15.70
N PRO A 119 -7.18 19.27 15.38
CA PRO A 119 -7.34 20.30 16.41
C PRO A 119 -8.61 20.15 17.26
N ILE A 120 -9.68 19.60 16.69
CA ILE A 120 -10.99 19.45 17.35
C ILE A 120 -11.16 18.13 18.11
N ALA A 121 -10.25 17.17 17.93
CA ALA A 121 -10.29 15.90 18.63
C ALA A 121 -9.95 16.09 20.13
N ASN A 122 -10.58 15.31 20.99
CA ASN A 122 -10.45 15.41 22.44
C ASN A 122 -9.14 14.77 22.93
N LEU A 123 -8.35 15.52 23.69
CA LEU A 123 -7.04 15.08 24.21
C LEU A 123 -7.09 14.50 25.64
N SER A 124 -8.26 14.41 26.26
CA SER A 124 -8.39 13.93 27.65
C SER A 124 -8.03 12.45 27.74
N ASP A 125 -7.13 12.11 28.67
CA ASP A 125 -6.73 10.74 28.98
C ASP A 125 -7.95 9.84 29.23
N ALA A 126 -8.90 10.30 30.05
CA ALA A 126 -10.11 9.54 30.36
C ALA A 126 -10.96 9.23 29.11
N ILE A 127 -11.04 10.18 28.18
CA ILE A 127 -11.84 10.04 26.95
C ILE A 127 -11.15 9.12 25.94
N VAL A 128 -9.83 9.23 25.79
CA VAL A 128 -9.02 8.35 24.92
C VAL A 128 -8.98 6.93 25.47
N ALA A 129 -8.74 6.76 26.77
CA ALA A 129 -8.73 5.45 27.45
C ALA A 129 -10.10 4.76 27.44
N ALA A 130 -11.19 5.52 27.39
CA ALA A 130 -12.54 4.97 27.30
C ALA A 130 -12.91 4.44 25.89
N HIS A 131 -12.09 4.66 24.86
CA HIS A 131 -12.35 4.14 23.52
C HIS A 131 -12.19 2.60 23.48
N PRO A 132 -13.07 1.85 22.76
CA PRO A 132 -12.99 0.39 22.69
C PRO A 132 -11.63 -0.16 22.28
N TYR A 133 -11.00 0.42 21.25
CA TYR A 133 -9.64 0.04 20.84
C TYR A 133 -8.62 0.22 21.98
N SER A 134 -8.63 1.34 22.70
CA SER A 134 -7.69 1.59 23.80
C SER A 134 -7.85 0.56 24.91
N ARG A 135 -9.09 0.21 25.28
CA ARG A 135 -9.37 -0.84 26.29
C ARG A 135 -8.87 -2.21 25.84
N ASN A 136 -9.09 -2.57 24.57
CA ASN A 136 -8.63 -3.84 24.01
C ASN A 136 -7.10 -3.92 23.89
N GLN A 137 -6.39 -2.82 24.04
CA GLN A 137 -4.93 -2.73 24.01
C GLN A 137 -4.35 -2.37 25.38
N ASP A 138 -5.17 -2.38 26.44
CA ASP A 138 -4.80 -1.98 27.80
C ASP A 138 -4.17 -0.57 27.90
N VAL A 139 -4.51 0.33 26.97
CA VAL A 139 -4.06 1.72 26.97
C VAL A 139 -4.95 2.56 27.89
N THR A 140 -4.37 3.04 28.99
CA THR A 140 -5.07 3.72 30.09
C THR A 140 -4.98 5.24 30.07
N TRP A 141 -4.32 5.83 29.07
CA TRP A 141 -4.12 7.28 28.94
C TRP A 141 -3.99 7.69 27.46
N ALA A 142 -3.93 8.99 27.17
CA ALA A 142 -3.99 9.48 25.80
C ALA A 142 -2.75 9.14 24.98
N GLY A 143 -1.57 8.98 25.61
CA GLY A 143 -0.34 8.63 24.89
C GLY A 143 -0.07 9.55 23.71
N GLY A 144 -0.35 10.85 23.84
CA GLY A 144 -0.24 11.83 22.76
C GLY A 144 -1.28 11.73 21.63
N ALA A 145 -2.15 10.70 21.61
CA ALA A 145 -3.28 10.60 20.71
C ALA A 145 -4.49 11.43 21.20
N ARG A 146 -5.53 11.49 20.37
CA ARG A 146 -6.81 12.14 20.67
C ARG A 146 -7.96 11.22 20.29
N ARG A 147 -9.19 11.52 20.73
CA ARG A 147 -10.40 10.81 20.28
C ARG A 147 -11.35 11.77 19.56
N GLY A 148 -11.90 11.35 18.43
CA GLY A 148 -12.84 12.17 17.67
C GLY A 148 -13.41 11.45 16.45
N GLY A 149 -14.37 12.11 15.79
CA GLY A 149 -15.01 11.59 14.58
C GLY A 149 -14.11 11.68 13.35
N ALA A 150 -13.99 10.59 12.59
CA ALA A 150 -13.30 10.55 11.31
C ALA A 150 -14.05 9.71 10.25
N SER A 151 -13.85 10.04 8.99
CA SER A 151 -14.46 9.39 7.83
C SER A 151 -13.38 8.92 6.87
N GLY A 152 -13.48 7.66 6.45
CA GLY A 152 -12.56 7.06 5.50
C GLY A 152 -13.08 5.73 4.98
N ARG A 153 -12.55 5.31 3.82
CA ARG A 153 -12.96 4.07 3.17
C ARG A 153 -12.76 2.80 4.01
N VAL A 154 -11.80 2.82 4.95
CA VAL A 154 -11.48 1.68 5.83
C VAL A 154 -12.16 1.82 7.19
N ILE A 155 -12.19 3.04 7.73
CA ILE A 155 -12.69 3.31 9.09
C ILE A 155 -14.21 3.53 9.15
N GLY A 156 -14.88 3.71 8.02
CA GLY A 156 -16.31 4.02 7.95
C GLY A 156 -16.59 5.53 7.87
N GLN A 157 -17.85 5.92 8.05
CA GLN A 157 -18.30 7.32 7.99
C GLN A 157 -18.57 7.86 9.39
N ASN A 158 -18.00 9.02 9.72
CA ASN A 158 -18.10 9.67 11.03
C ASN A 158 -17.90 8.69 12.20
N ALA A 159 -16.95 7.77 12.03
CA ALA A 159 -16.62 6.77 13.01
C ALA A 159 -15.94 7.42 14.21
N ASP A 160 -16.31 6.99 15.42
CA ASP A 160 -15.56 7.28 16.63
C ASP A 160 -14.19 6.61 16.54
N CYS A 161 -13.14 7.42 16.59
CA CYS A 161 -11.78 6.96 16.35
C CYS A 161 -10.81 7.49 17.41
N ILE A 162 -9.77 6.69 17.68
CA ILE A 162 -8.49 7.22 18.14
C ILE A 162 -7.78 7.87 16.95
N ILE A 163 -7.32 9.10 17.13
CA ILE A 163 -6.59 9.91 16.16
C ILE A 163 -5.15 10.03 16.68
N VAL A 164 -4.23 9.28 16.09
CA VAL A 164 -2.81 9.27 16.43
C VAL A 164 -2.08 10.31 15.58
N PRO A 165 -1.35 11.28 16.17
CA PRO A 165 -0.58 12.25 15.40
C PRO A 165 0.71 11.63 14.86
N ILE A 166 0.99 11.93 13.60
CA ILE A 166 2.25 11.60 12.92
C ILE A 166 2.93 12.94 12.62
N ARG A 167 4.12 13.14 13.20
CA ARG A 167 4.78 14.44 13.26
C ARG A 167 6.03 14.51 12.40
N ASP A 168 6.34 15.71 11.96
CA ASP A 168 7.72 16.03 11.57
C ASP A 168 8.61 16.02 12.80
N LEU A 169 9.75 15.34 12.70
CA LEU A 169 10.64 15.09 13.84
C LEU A 169 11.52 16.31 14.19
N ARG A 170 11.60 17.32 13.33
CA ARG A 170 12.33 18.57 13.60
C ARG A 170 11.38 19.65 14.14
N THR A 171 10.25 19.85 13.47
CA THR A 171 9.32 20.95 13.78
C THR A 171 8.24 20.55 14.79
N TRP A 172 8.04 19.25 15.02
CA TRP A 172 6.97 18.68 15.83
C TRP A 172 5.54 18.97 15.32
N GLU A 173 5.42 19.54 14.11
CA GLU A 173 4.13 19.78 13.48
C GLU A 173 3.44 18.46 13.12
N VAL A 174 2.12 18.42 13.24
CA VAL A 174 1.33 17.25 12.84
C VAL A 174 1.16 17.26 11.32
N MET A 175 1.85 16.34 10.66
CA MET A 175 1.86 16.22 9.20
C MET A 175 0.77 15.25 8.72
N ALA A 176 0.52 14.20 9.49
CA ALA A 176 -0.46 13.17 9.21
C ALA A 176 -1.16 12.72 10.49
N VAL A 177 -2.26 11.97 10.35
CA VAL A 177 -2.88 11.23 11.45
C VAL A 177 -3.25 9.83 11.02
N GLN A 178 -3.08 8.86 11.92
CA GLN A 178 -3.69 7.54 11.80
C GLN A 178 -4.97 7.52 12.64
N ALA A 179 -6.10 7.29 11.97
CA ALA A 179 -7.39 7.08 12.63
C ALA A 179 -7.62 5.58 12.83
N ILE A 180 -8.04 5.19 14.03
CA ILE A 180 -8.32 3.80 14.43
C ILE A 180 -9.75 3.75 14.98
N ASN A 181 -10.65 3.07 14.28
CA ASN A 181 -12.05 2.99 14.70
C ASN A 181 -12.27 1.96 15.83
N THR A 182 -13.52 1.83 16.28
CA THR A 182 -13.91 0.90 17.35
C THR A 182 -13.58 -0.57 17.07
N ASP A 183 -13.56 -0.96 15.79
CA ASP A 183 -13.26 -2.34 15.35
C ASP A 183 -11.74 -2.56 15.19
N GLY A 184 -10.91 -1.56 15.48
CA GLY A 184 -9.47 -1.61 15.29
C GLY A 184 -9.03 -1.42 13.83
N ALA A 185 -9.93 -1.07 12.91
CA ALA A 185 -9.58 -0.76 11.53
C ALA A 185 -8.80 0.57 11.50
N LYS A 186 -7.63 0.56 10.83
CA LYS A 186 -6.69 1.69 10.80
C LYS A 186 -6.66 2.34 9.42
N GLN A 187 -6.71 3.68 9.37
CA GLN A 187 -6.51 4.44 8.13
C GLN A 187 -5.71 5.71 8.38
N THR A 188 -4.72 5.96 7.52
CA THR A 188 -3.88 7.14 7.61
C THR A 188 -4.29 8.22 6.62
N PHE A 189 -4.20 9.48 7.06
CA PHE A 189 -4.42 10.69 6.28
C PHE A 189 -3.19 11.59 6.39
N GLY A 190 -2.69 12.12 5.28
CA GLY A 190 -1.42 12.85 5.19
C GLY A 190 -0.22 11.93 4.86
N PRO A 191 1.00 12.51 4.74
CA PRO A 191 2.23 11.77 4.45
C PRO A 191 2.77 11.00 5.67
N LEU A 192 3.13 9.71 5.49
CA LEU A 192 3.83 8.94 6.54
C LEU A 192 5.35 8.95 6.39
N LYS A 193 5.89 8.87 5.16
CA LYS A 193 7.33 8.62 4.95
C LYS A 193 8.18 9.70 5.64
N GLY A 194 9.09 9.29 6.52
CA GLY A 194 9.97 10.18 7.28
C GLY A 194 9.30 10.92 8.46
N HIS A 195 8.07 10.58 8.78
CA HIS A 195 7.29 11.14 9.90
C HIS A 195 6.85 10.01 10.82
N GLY A 196 6.60 10.31 12.09
CA GLY A 196 6.22 9.28 13.05
C GLY A 196 5.43 9.84 14.23
N PHE A 197 4.74 8.95 14.93
CA PHE A 197 4.35 9.24 16.31
C PHE A 197 5.60 9.14 17.21
N VAL A 198 5.66 9.92 18.28
CA VAL A 198 6.79 9.96 19.22
C VAL A 198 6.26 10.00 20.65
N CYS A 199 6.83 9.19 21.53
CA CYS A 199 6.59 9.20 22.97
C CYS A 199 7.91 9.06 23.73
N GLY A 200 8.12 9.87 24.77
CA GLY A 200 9.33 9.84 25.60
C GLY A 200 10.34 10.95 25.32
N ASN A 201 11.53 10.83 25.90
CA ASN A 201 12.54 11.89 25.92
C ASN A 201 13.50 11.79 24.72
N THR A 202 13.34 12.68 23.75
CA THR A 202 14.22 12.74 22.55
C THR A 202 15.55 13.46 22.78
N LEU A 203 15.77 14.03 23.97
CA LEU A 203 16.98 14.78 24.31
C LEU A 203 18.06 13.92 24.99
N ASP A 204 17.70 12.71 25.41
CA ASP A 204 18.62 11.77 26.04
C ASP A 204 18.90 10.62 25.09
N GLY A 205 20.06 10.63 24.44
CA GLY A 205 20.48 9.57 23.52
C GLY A 205 20.87 8.26 24.22
N SER A 206 21.04 8.28 25.55
CA SER A 206 21.58 7.16 26.32
C SER A 206 20.52 6.20 26.88
N ILE A 207 19.26 6.65 26.96
CA ILE A 207 18.13 5.76 27.29
C ILE A 207 17.87 4.81 26.13
N PRO A 208 17.07 3.75 26.29
CA PRO A 208 16.69 2.88 25.18
C PRO A 208 15.82 3.63 24.15
N TRP A 209 16.09 3.42 22.85
CA TRP A 209 15.27 3.93 21.75
C TRP A 209 14.66 2.78 20.93
N PHE A 210 13.38 2.91 20.60
CA PHE A 210 12.66 1.92 19.80
C PHE A 210 11.88 2.55 18.64
N ILE A 211 11.85 1.85 17.51
CA ILE A 211 10.85 2.02 16.46
C ILE A 211 9.88 0.84 16.55
N VAL A 212 8.58 1.12 16.62
CA VAL A 212 7.50 0.12 16.62
C VAL A 212 6.52 0.38 15.47
N GLU A 213 5.61 -0.57 15.21
CA GLU A 213 4.60 -0.40 14.16
C GLU A 213 3.45 0.52 14.62
N GLY A 214 2.86 0.26 15.78
CA GLY A 214 1.63 0.89 16.24
C GLY A 214 1.79 1.88 17.38
N TRP A 215 0.81 2.76 17.50
CA TRP A 215 0.70 3.68 18.64
C TRP A 215 0.51 2.95 19.98
N ALA A 216 -0.32 1.90 20.01
CA ALA A 216 -0.53 1.11 21.22
C ALA A 216 0.77 0.44 21.70
N ASP A 217 1.58 -0.08 20.78
CA ASP A 217 2.89 -0.68 21.08
C ASP A 217 3.85 0.37 21.65
N ALA A 218 3.82 1.59 21.11
CA ALA A 218 4.64 2.68 21.62
C ALA A 218 4.26 3.06 23.05
N VAL A 219 2.95 3.13 23.33
CA VAL A 219 2.44 3.41 24.68
C VAL A 219 2.77 2.28 25.66
N SER A 220 2.59 1.02 25.25
CA SER A 220 2.92 -0.16 26.05
C SER A 220 4.43 -0.25 26.36
N THR A 221 5.27 0.02 25.35
CA THR A 221 6.72 0.09 25.52
C THR A 221 7.09 1.21 26.49
N PHE A 222 6.50 2.40 26.34
CA PHE A 222 6.72 3.51 27.27
C PHE A 222 6.39 3.13 28.72
N GLN A 223 5.27 2.43 28.94
CA GLN A 223 4.87 1.96 30.27
C GLN A 223 5.81 0.88 30.83
N THR A 224 6.25 -0.06 29.99
CA THR A 224 7.16 -1.15 30.39
C THR A 224 8.50 -0.62 30.91
N PHE A 225 8.98 0.49 30.34
CA PHE A 225 10.20 1.17 30.78
C PHE A 225 9.94 2.27 31.83
N ASN A 226 8.74 2.34 32.42
CA ASN A 226 8.33 3.36 33.38
C ASN A 226 8.59 4.81 32.90
N GLY A 227 8.47 5.03 31.59
CA GLY A 227 8.73 6.30 30.93
C GLY A 227 10.19 6.63 30.63
N ASN A 228 11.13 5.76 31.02
CA ASN A 228 12.56 5.93 30.75
C ASN A 228 12.97 5.30 29.42
N VAL A 229 12.32 5.72 28.33
CA VAL A 229 12.52 5.22 26.98
C VAL A 229 12.06 6.27 25.97
N CYS A 230 12.64 6.27 24.76
CA CYS A 230 12.11 7.02 23.63
C CYS A 230 11.55 6.04 22.58
N VAL A 231 10.29 6.18 22.20
CA VAL A 231 9.62 5.26 21.28
C VAL A 231 8.97 6.03 20.15
N PHE A 232 9.23 5.61 18.93
CA PHE A 232 8.58 6.11 17.73
C PHE A 232 7.67 5.04 17.14
N ALA A 233 6.48 5.41 16.69
CA ALA A 233 5.64 4.50 15.90
C ALA A 233 5.56 4.96 14.45
N SER A 234 5.80 4.01 13.54
CA SER A 234 5.76 4.22 12.09
C SER A 234 4.33 4.35 11.54
N CYS A 235 3.35 3.81 12.26
CA CYS A 235 1.95 3.73 11.84
C CYS A 235 1.79 3.05 10.45
N GLY A 236 2.71 2.13 10.14
CA GLY A 236 2.68 1.31 8.94
C GLY A 236 4.03 0.65 8.66
N LEU A 237 4.04 -0.68 8.63
CA LEU A 237 5.24 -1.50 8.46
C LEU A 237 6.14 -1.05 7.28
N SER A 238 5.55 -0.69 6.13
CA SER A 238 6.30 -0.31 4.92
C SER A 238 7.13 0.98 5.01
N VAL A 239 6.95 1.79 6.07
CA VAL A 239 7.68 3.05 6.27
C VAL A 239 8.57 3.03 7.51
N MET A 240 8.68 1.87 8.18
CA MET A 240 9.41 1.73 9.44
C MET A 240 10.91 2.02 9.28
N ASP A 241 11.56 1.45 8.26
CA ASP A 241 12.98 1.72 7.94
C ASP A 241 13.22 3.21 7.66
N ALA A 242 12.36 3.83 6.86
CA ALA A 242 12.48 5.24 6.51
C ALA A 242 12.30 6.17 7.72
N LEU A 243 11.52 5.74 8.72
CA LEU A 243 11.42 6.45 10.00
C LEU A 243 12.68 6.24 10.84
N ALA A 244 13.20 5.02 10.93
CA ALA A 244 14.42 4.71 11.67
C ALA A 244 15.62 5.52 11.16
N GLU A 245 15.84 5.53 9.84
CA GLU A 245 16.89 6.36 9.19
C GLU A 245 16.75 7.84 9.59
N ARG A 246 15.52 8.36 9.60
CA ARG A 246 15.24 9.75 9.92
C ARG A 246 15.47 10.07 11.40
N VAL A 247 15.15 9.14 12.30
CA VAL A 247 15.42 9.26 13.74
C VAL A 247 16.92 9.31 13.99
N ILE A 248 17.69 8.41 13.36
CA ILE A 248 19.16 8.39 13.47
C ILE A 248 19.75 9.71 12.96
N GLU A 249 19.30 10.20 11.81
CA GLU A 249 19.79 11.45 11.21
C GLU A 249 19.54 12.68 12.12
N ILE A 250 18.41 12.71 12.83
CA ILE A 250 17.98 13.89 13.59
C ILE A 250 18.53 13.87 15.02
N TYR A 251 18.43 12.73 15.69
CA TYR A 251 18.68 12.62 17.13
C TYR A 251 19.97 11.89 17.48
N ALA A 252 20.50 11.06 16.57
CA ALA A 252 21.71 10.26 16.77
C ALA A 252 21.77 9.55 18.14
N PRO A 253 20.77 8.71 18.50
CA PRO A 253 20.78 7.96 19.75
C PRO A 253 21.92 6.92 19.77
N ASP A 254 22.34 6.53 20.98
CA ASP A 254 23.44 5.56 21.16
C ASP A 254 23.08 4.17 20.61
N ASP A 255 21.82 3.75 20.78
CA ASP A 255 21.27 2.49 20.28
C ASP A 255 19.79 2.66 19.91
N LEU A 256 19.39 2.17 18.73
CA LEU A 256 18.01 2.21 18.22
C LEU A 256 17.59 0.82 17.75
N LYS A 257 16.48 0.31 18.28
CA LYS A 257 15.96 -1.03 17.98
C LYS A 257 14.66 -0.97 17.20
N LEU A 258 14.55 -1.76 16.14
CA LEU A 258 13.29 -1.98 15.43
C LEU A 258 12.59 -3.18 16.03
N VAL A 259 11.32 -3.02 16.40
CA VAL A 259 10.46 -4.08 16.95
C VAL A 259 9.26 -4.24 16.03
N GLU A 260 9.26 -5.33 15.27
CA GLU A 260 8.13 -5.75 14.45
C GLU A 260 7.24 -6.71 15.25
N ASP A 261 5.94 -6.69 14.98
CA ASP A 261 5.01 -7.68 15.55
C ASP A 261 5.43 -9.10 15.15
N ALA A 262 5.40 -10.03 16.11
CA ALA A 262 5.60 -11.44 15.83
C ALA A 262 4.43 -11.96 14.96
N LYS A 263 4.75 -12.38 13.73
CA LYS A 263 3.78 -12.94 12.78
C LYS A 263 3.23 -14.30 13.20
#